data_AF-A0A6J6DWV5-F1
#
_entry.id   AF-A0A6J6DWV5-F1
#
_cell.length_a   1.000
_cell.length_b   1.000
_cell.length_c   1.000
_cell.angle_alpha   90.00
_cell.angle_beta   90.00
_cell.angle_gamma   90.00
#
_symmetry.space_group_name_H-M   'P 1'
#
loop_
_entity.id
_entity.type
_entity.pdbx_description
1 polymer ?
#
loop_
_entity_poly.entity_id
_entity_poly.type
_entity_poly.pdbx_seq_one_letter_code
_entity_poly.pdbx_strand_id
1 'polypeptide(L)' 'MWNKGPGTNGSQFFLVYADTTLIKANYTIWGTITEGLEIVKAIAKMGVQGGGLEGAPRQMISIEKVVVSN' A
#
# COMPACT_ATOMS: atom_id res chain seq x y z
N MET A 1 -6.00 0.96 -5.80
CA MET A 1 -6.77 1.93 -5.00
C MET A 1 -7.54 1.19 -3.94
N TRP A 2 -7.63 1.70 -2.71
CA TRP A 2 -8.55 1.14 -1.73
C TRP A 2 -9.98 1.55 -2.07
N ASN A 3 -10.93 0.63 -1.90
CA ASN A 3 -12.35 0.87 -2.09
C ASN A 3 -13.19 -0.01 -1.15
N LYS A 4 -14.48 0.28 -1.05
CA LYS A 4 -15.51 -0.50 -0.35
C LYS A 4 -16.46 -1.20 -1.35
N GLY A 5 -15.96 -1.56 -2.53
CA GLY A 5 -16.74 -2.07 -3.66
C GLY A 5 -16.65 -1.20 -4.93
N PRO A 6 -17.22 -1.66 -6.06
CA PRO A 6 -17.16 -0.94 -7.33
C PRO A 6 -17.62 0.52 -7.22
N GLY A 7 -16.87 1.45 -7.80
CA GLY A 7 -17.24 2.87 -7.81
C GLY A 7 -17.03 3.65 -6.50
N THR A 8 -16.40 3.05 -5.48
CA THR A 8 -16.21 3.68 -4.15
C THR A 8 -14.76 4.08 -3.87
N ASN A 9 -13.97 4.31 -4.91
CA ASN A 9 -12.60 4.81 -4.76
C ASN A 9 -12.63 6.22 -4.13
N GLY A 10 -11.75 6.45 -3.14
CA GLY A 10 -11.53 7.76 -2.53
C GLY A 10 -10.06 8.16 -2.67
N SER A 11 -9.46 8.63 -1.57
CA SER A 11 -8.04 9.00 -1.52
C SER A 11 -7.11 7.89 -1.02
N GLN A 12 -7.66 6.85 -0.37
CA GLN A 12 -6.85 5.76 0.17
C GLN A 12 -6.31 4.86 -0.95
N PHE A 13 -5.03 4.55 -0.87
CA PHE A 13 -4.35 3.63 -1.77
C PHE A 13 -3.43 2.70 -0.99
N PHE A 14 -2.94 1.67 -1.66
CA PHE A 14 -1.97 0.73 -1.10
C PHE A 14 -0.90 0.44 -2.15
N LEU A 15 0.26 0.00 -1.66
CA LEU A 15 1.40 -0.40 -2.46
C LEU A 15 1.56 -1.93 -2.36
N VAL A 16 1.63 -2.59 -3.50
CA VAL A 16 1.89 -4.03 -3.58
C VAL A 16 3.40 -4.24 -3.67
N TYR A 17 3.98 -4.94 -2.70
CA TYR A 17 5.45 -5.12 -2.59
C TYR A 17 5.96 -6.53 -2.88
N ALA A 18 5.03 -7.47 -3.12
CA ALA A 18 5.27 -8.86 -3.50
C ALA A 18 4.12 -9.34 -4.39
N ASP A 19 4.32 -10.45 -5.10
CA ASP A 19 3.29 -11.03 -5.98
C ASP A 19 1.99 -11.27 -5.21
N THR A 20 0.86 -10.89 -5.82
CA THR A 20 -0.43 -10.91 -5.14
C THR A 20 -1.56 -11.32 -6.07
N THR A 21 -2.58 -11.97 -5.49
CA THR A 21 -3.85 -12.27 -6.15
C THR A 21 -4.92 -11.21 -5.88
N LEU A 22 -4.60 -10.16 -5.11
CA LEU A 22 -5.52 -9.07 -4.74
C LEU A 22 -6.12 -8.35 -5.96
N ILE A 23 -5.51 -8.45 -7.14
CA ILE A 23 -6.04 -7.90 -8.40
C ILE A 23 -7.44 -8.46 -8.70
N LYS A 24 -7.76 -9.68 -8.24
CA LYS A 24 -9.10 -10.29 -8.39
C LYS A 24 -10.20 -9.55 -7.62
N ALA A 25 -9.84 -8.69 -6.66
CA ALA A 25 -10.79 -7.99 -5.78
C ALA A 25 -11.29 -6.64 -6.35
N ASN A 26 -11.18 -6.41 -7.67
CA ASN A 26 -11.65 -5.19 -8.35
C ASN A 26 -11.01 -3.90 -7.81
N TYR A 27 -9.69 -3.90 -7.66
CA TYR A 27 -8.93 -2.68 -7.36
C TYR A 27 -8.34 -2.07 -8.63
N THR A 28 -8.46 -0.76 -8.77
CA THR A 28 -7.80 -0.03 -9.87
C THR A 28 -6.29 -0.03 -9.65
N ILE A 29 -5.55 -0.60 -10.60
CA ILE A 29 -4.10 -0.47 -10.74
C ILE A 29 -3.85 0.84 -11.49
N TRP A 30 -3.04 1.73 -10.91
CA TRP A 30 -2.83 3.09 -11.44
C TRP A 30 -1.35 3.48 -11.57
N GLY A 31 -0.43 2.58 -11.23
CA GLY A 31 1.00 2.82 -11.34
C GLY A 31 1.83 1.62 -10.87
N THR A 32 3.14 1.74 -11.05
CA THR A 32 4.14 0.75 -10.64
C THR A 32 5.27 1.46 -9.91
N ILE A 33 5.81 0.82 -8.87
CA ILE A 33 6.98 1.31 -8.14
C ILE A 33 8.21 1.08 -9.02
N THR A 34 8.89 2.15 -9.43
CA THR A 34 10.13 2.07 -10.24
C THR A 34 11.39 2.07 -9.38
N GLU A 35 11.34 2.73 -8.21
CA GLU A 35 12.45 2.87 -7.26
C GLU A 35 11.89 2.84 -5.83
N GLY A 36 12.71 2.48 -4.83
CA GLY A 36 12.31 2.52 -3.42
C GLY A 36 11.49 1.32 -2.94
N LEU A 37 11.37 0.25 -3.73
CA LEU A 37 10.61 -0.95 -3.36
C LEU A 37 11.17 -1.63 -2.09
N GLU A 38 12.49 -1.57 -1.90
CA GLU A 38 13.18 -2.06 -0.72
C GLU A 38 12.73 -1.37 0.58
N ILE A 39 12.38 -0.08 0.51
CA ILE A 39 11.82 0.66 1.65
C ILE A 39 10.48 0.04 2.05
N VAL A 40 9.58 -0.17 1.08
CA VAL A 40 8.27 -0.79 1.33
C VAL A 40 8.42 -2.20 1.90
N LYS A 41 9.37 -2.99 1.38
CA LYS A 41 9.68 -4.33 1.90
C LYS A 41 10.23 -4.29 3.33
N ALA A 42 11.09 -3.33 3.67
CA ALA A 42 11.62 -3.17 5.01
C ALA A 42 10.51 -2.87 6.03
N ILE A 43 9.57 -1.98 5.66
CA ILE A 43 8.39 -1.67 6.46
C ILE A 43 7.53 -2.91 6.68
N ALA A 44 7.22 -3.63 5.61
CA ALA A 44 6.41 -4.84 5.68
C ALA A 44 7.05 -5.92 6.57
N LYS A 45 8.38 -6.06 6.54
CA LYS A 45 9.13 -7.02 7.38
C LYS A 45 8.98 -6.74 8.89
N MET A 46 8.76 -5.49 9.29
CA MET A 46 8.51 -5.17 10.71
C MET A 46 7.14 -5.67 11.20
N GLY A 47 6.21 -5.84 10.26
CA GLY A 47 4.89 -6.38 10.50
C GLY A 47 3.95 -5.44 11.25
N VAL A 48 2.83 -6.01 11.67
CA VAL A 48 1.74 -5.31 12.35
C VAL A 48 1.96 -5.32 13.86
N GLN A 49 1.55 -4.26 14.54
CA GLN A 49 1.47 -4.22 15.99
C GLN A 49 0.60 -5.38 16.50
N GLY A 50 1.08 -6.12 17.50
CA GLY A 50 0.40 -7.33 17.98
C GLY A 50 0.58 -8.59 17.12
N GLY A 51 1.29 -8.51 15.99
CA GLY A 51 1.67 -9.68 15.19
C GLY A 51 0.58 -10.26 14.29
N GLY A 52 -0.55 -9.56 14.12
CA GLY A 52 -1.61 -9.95 13.20
C GLY A 52 -1.26 -9.72 11.72
N LEU A 53 -2.18 -10.08 10.84
CA LEU A 53 -2.08 -9.84 9.39
C LEU A 53 -2.56 -8.44 8.98
N GLU A 54 -3.43 -7.83 9.78
CA GLU A 54 -4.01 -6.51 9.56
C GLU A 54 -3.98 -5.70 10.85
N GLY A 55 -3.83 -4.38 10.73
CA GLY A 55 -3.84 -3.45 11.86
C GLY A 55 -2.80 -2.35 11.73
N ALA A 56 -2.57 -1.63 12.83
CA ALA A 56 -1.56 -0.57 12.89
C ALA A 56 -0.15 -1.14 12.65
N PRO A 57 0.70 -0.45 11.87
CA PRO A 57 2.06 -0.92 11.64
C PRO A 57 2.87 -0.89 12.93
N ARG A 58 3.80 -1.83 13.10
CA ARG A 58 4.68 -1.85 14.29
C ARG A 58 5.57 -0.60 14.37
N GLN A 59 5.94 -0.04 13.23
CA GLN A 59 6.56 1.28 13.13
C GLN A 59 5.57 2.25 12.49
N MET A 60 5.28 3.37 13.16
CA MET A 60 4.49 4.43 12.55
C MET A 60 5.26 5.09 11.42
N ILE A 61 4.58 5.31 10.29
CA ILE A 61 5.15 5.88 9.08
C ILE A 61 4.13 6.83 8.50
N SER A 62 4.62 7.99 8.08
CA SER A 62 3.84 9.06 7.48
C SER A 62 4.42 9.44 6.12
N ILE A 63 3.54 9.79 5.19
CA ILE A 63 3.95 10.47 3.96
C ILE A 63 4.00 11.96 4.28
N GLU A 64 5.21 12.49 4.46
CA GLU A 64 5.41 13.91 4.79
C GLU A 64 5.17 14.84 3.60
N LYS A 65 5.52 14.39 2.39
CA LYS A 65 5.41 15.17 1.16
C LYS A 65 5.27 14.25 -0.04
N VAL A 66 4.45 14.68 -1.00
CA VAL A 66 4.37 14.09 -2.35
C VAL A 66 4.79 15.16 -3.34
N VAL A 67 5.66 14.81 -4.29
CA VAL A 67 6.04 15.65 -5.41
C VAL A 67 5.51 15.00 -6.68
N VAL A 68 4.77 15.78 -7.46
CA VAL A 68 4.26 15.36 -8.77
C VAL A 68 5.05 16.12 -9.82
N SER A 69 5.72 15.39 -10.71
CA SER A 69 6.43 15.92 -11.86
C SER A 69 5.69 15.56 -13.14
N ASN A 70 5.70 16.49 -14.10
CA ASN A 70 5.21 16.28 -15.46
C ASN A 70 6.35 15.78 -16.36
#